data_AF-A0A7G2CL07-F1
#
_entry.id   AF-A0A7G2CL07-F1
#
_cell.length_a   1.000
_cell.length_b   1.000
_cell.length_c   1.000
_cell.angle_alpha   90.00
_cell.angle_beta   90.00
_cell.angle_gamma   90.00
#
_symmetry.space_group_name_H-M   'P 1'
#
loop_
_entity.id
_entity.type
_entity.pdbx_description
1 polymer ?
#
loop_
_entity_poly.entity_id
_entity_poly.type
_entity_poly.pdbx_seq_one_letter_code
_entity_poly.pdbx_strand_id
1 'polypeptide(L)'
;MRQKVLLQASASADKENAGTLPYSSASTAQEEPPSGNMVVTYASFTTMGDVITDTITGEAVQLEEFPPPLGLVPLPEVRLLEDARSAVVLPQTKQSEMSCIVQFYVYAPVGGSGRRSMATLTFVDVTAFRAPLSRELQHLIHTVQAVAGTAPEGSGDANFKKARLTTLLEPALQGYVTLVSITTISGRPEMYDATKAALQFTQDLGAIHQVLILIHIQNPRWFMESAQGIEALRTVREKARLESYSRGVYDYYKTASKWLLENVDNVDTQLERILEETDTVRRGIASEVSGQYRELQARVEEEDKELQEEVRCANTIEQRCEELTARLHEMETSMVRLEQQASQGDVSCGRKISEIQVELSGLESANSTLIEERRRLEKESTIYAQKVDELQGMLNAYAEDLHYLQGMTTSATELHRMNRKRARLEDDLQLAAQVVQKKNGNPRPDRQRQSLLTRLTTVQQRVEQLRTSTQGNSRANSNPKRNYRSFSSDVSPSSYRMQKYKDEKS
;
A
#
# COMPACT_ATOMS: atom_id res chain seq x y z
N MET A 1 -59.72 9.54 -15.20
CA MET A 1 -59.10 10.13 -13.98
C MET A 1 -57.72 10.67 -14.35
N ARG A 2 -57.22 11.71 -13.66
CA ARG A 2 -55.83 12.21 -13.80
C ARG A 2 -55.29 12.48 -12.40
N GLN A 3 -54.19 11.84 -12.03
CA GLN A 3 -53.57 12.02 -10.72
C GLN A 3 -52.21 12.70 -10.92
N LYS A 4 -52.10 13.96 -10.47
CA LYS A 4 -50.79 14.64 -10.36
C LYS A 4 -50.13 14.14 -9.07
N VAL A 5 -48.92 13.60 -9.16
CA VAL A 5 -48.06 13.47 -7.98
C VAL A 5 -47.31 14.80 -7.84
N LEU A 6 -47.34 15.37 -6.63
CA LEU A 6 -46.67 16.62 -6.31
C LEU A 6 -45.26 16.32 -5.80
N LEU A 7 -44.24 17.06 -6.24
CA LEU A 7 -42.98 17.10 -5.48
C LEU A 7 -43.21 17.90 -4.20
N GLN A 8 -42.83 17.35 -3.06
CA GLN A 8 -42.52 18.12 -1.86
C GLN A 8 -41.01 18.03 -1.60
N ALA A 9 -40.34 19.18 -1.62
CA ALA A 9 -39.03 19.34 -1.05
C ALA A 9 -39.19 19.68 0.44
N SER A 10 -38.52 18.93 1.32
CA SER A 10 -38.45 19.21 2.75
C SER A 10 -37.10 19.81 3.11
N ALA A 11 -36.97 21.13 2.92
CA ALA A 11 -35.90 21.91 3.53
C ALA A 11 -36.44 22.52 4.84
N SER A 12 -35.86 22.14 5.97
CA SER A 12 -36.10 22.75 7.27
C SER A 12 -34.76 23.04 7.92
N ALA A 13 -34.41 24.31 8.02
CA ALA A 13 -33.24 24.77 8.75
C ALA A 13 -33.65 25.12 10.19
N ASP A 14 -32.91 24.61 11.16
CA ASP A 14 -32.86 25.20 12.50
C ASP A 14 -31.56 26.00 12.66
N LYS A 15 -31.59 26.98 13.54
CA LYS A 15 -30.61 28.06 13.61
C LYS A 15 -30.28 28.38 15.06
N GLU A 16 -29.16 29.08 15.24
CA GLU A 16 -28.80 29.78 16.49
C GLU A 16 -28.53 28.90 17.72
N ASN A 17 -27.25 28.57 17.93
CA ASN A 17 -26.59 29.02 19.15
C ASN A 17 -25.13 29.36 18.85
N ALA A 18 -24.76 30.63 19.04
CA ALA A 18 -23.40 31.13 18.86
C ALA A 18 -23.01 31.94 20.10
N GLY A 19 -22.04 31.45 20.89
CA GLY A 19 -21.63 32.10 22.13
C GLY A 19 -20.37 31.50 22.75
N THR A 20 -19.31 32.31 22.79
CA THR A 20 -18.12 32.19 23.66
C THR A 20 -17.34 30.87 23.69
N LEU A 21 -16.20 30.88 22.98
CA LEU A 21 -14.91 30.42 23.53
C LEU A 21 -14.50 31.32 24.73
N PRO A 22 -13.49 30.96 25.56
CA PRO A 22 -12.57 29.82 25.45
C PRO A 22 -12.42 28.97 26.74
N TYR A 23 -11.70 27.86 26.67
CA TYR A 23 -10.42 27.74 27.39
C TYR A 23 -9.53 26.65 26.76
N SER A 24 -8.20 26.81 26.84
CA SER A 24 -7.25 25.83 26.34
C SER A 24 -6.81 24.87 27.45
N SER A 25 -6.83 23.56 27.15
CA SER A 25 -6.11 22.54 27.91
C SER A 25 -5.31 21.69 26.92
N ALA A 26 -4.01 21.99 26.78
CA ALA A 26 -3.13 21.28 25.86
C ALA A 26 -2.86 19.86 26.35
N SER A 27 -3.58 18.88 25.81
CA SER A 27 -3.22 17.47 25.85
C SER A 27 -2.40 17.13 24.61
N THR A 28 -1.08 16.97 24.76
CA THR A 28 -0.20 16.46 23.70
C THR A 28 -0.43 14.96 23.50
N ALA A 29 -1.57 14.60 22.93
CA ALA A 29 -1.67 13.35 22.20
C ALA A 29 -0.76 13.47 20.98
N GLN A 30 0.25 12.61 20.88
CA GLN A 30 0.86 12.35 19.59
C GLN A 30 -0.19 11.61 18.77
N GLU A 31 -0.66 12.21 17.68
CA GLU A 31 -1.39 11.46 16.67
C GLU A 31 -0.44 10.40 16.11
N GLU A 32 -0.72 9.12 16.41
CA GLU A 32 -0.14 8.03 15.63
C GLU A 32 -0.57 8.23 14.17
N PRO A 33 0.37 8.22 13.20
CA PRO A 33 0.01 8.44 11.81
C PRO A 33 -0.98 7.33 11.38
N PRO A 34 -2.17 7.67 10.85
CA PRO A 34 -3.21 6.69 10.61
C PRO A 34 -2.72 5.57 9.70
N SER A 35 -3.01 4.34 10.09
CA SER A 35 -2.69 3.11 9.35
C SER A 35 -3.01 3.30 7.87
N GLY A 36 -1.98 3.24 7.01
CA GLY A 36 -1.98 3.91 5.71
C GLY A 36 -3.30 3.82 4.94
N ASN A 37 -4.00 4.95 4.87
CA ASN A 37 -5.23 5.05 4.09
C ASN A 37 -4.93 4.95 2.60
N MET A 38 -5.88 4.43 1.82
CA MET A 38 -5.83 4.54 0.37
C MET A 38 -5.93 6.01 -0.03
N VAL A 39 -5.06 6.45 -0.94
CA VAL A 39 -5.11 7.80 -1.51
C VAL A 39 -5.60 7.68 -2.95
N VAL A 40 -6.71 8.35 -3.27
CA VAL A 40 -7.18 8.46 -4.65
C VAL A 40 -6.85 9.86 -5.16
N THR A 41 -6.23 9.92 -6.34
CA THR A 41 -6.09 11.16 -7.10
C THR A 41 -6.78 11.01 -8.44
N TYR A 42 -7.09 12.12 -9.10
CA TYR A 42 -7.73 12.13 -10.41
C TYR A 42 -7.14 13.18 -11.34
N ALA A 43 -7.34 12.98 -12.63
CA ALA A 43 -7.10 13.96 -13.68
C ALA A 43 -8.27 13.93 -14.67
N SER A 44 -8.69 15.09 -15.17
CA SER A 44 -9.65 15.21 -16.27
C SER A 44 -9.01 15.97 -17.41
N PHE A 45 -9.07 15.41 -18.61
CA PHE A 45 -8.52 16.02 -19.83
C PHE A 45 -9.33 15.62 -21.06
N THR A 46 -9.13 16.36 -22.14
CA THR A 46 -9.84 16.20 -23.42
C THR A 46 -8.85 16.02 -24.55
N THR A 47 -9.16 15.18 -25.53
CA THR A 47 -8.40 15.09 -26.79
C THR A 47 -9.21 15.69 -27.93
N MET A 48 -8.50 16.38 -28.82
CA MET A 48 -9.00 16.78 -30.14
C MET A 48 -7.88 16.52 -31.16
N GLY A 49 -7.77 15.25 -31.60
CA GLY A 49 -6.76 14.82 -32.58
C GLY A 49 -5.35 14.75 -31.98
N ASP A 50 -4.53 15.76 -32.28
CA ASP A 50 -3.10 15.80 -31.91
C ASP A 50 -2.83 16.52 -30.58
N VAL A 51 -3.86 17.22 -30.05
CA VAL A 51 -3.79 18.04 -28.84
C VAL A 51 -4.52 17.34 -27.67
N ILE A 52 -3.93 17.44 -26.49
CA ILE A 52 -4.54 17.07 -25.21
C ILE A 52 -4.61 18.33 -24.33
N THR A 53 -5.75 18.62 -23.72
CA THR A 53 -5.95 19.77 -22.82
C THR A 53 -6.58 19.33 -21.50
N ASP A 54 -6.04 19.81 -20.37
CA ASP A 54 -6.63 19.60 -19.05
C ASP A 54 -7.99 20.31 -18.94
N THR A 55 -9.02 19.61 -18.46
CA THR A 55 -10.40 20.11 -18.48
C THR A 55 -10.65 21.22 -17.44
N ILE A 56 -9.77 21.39 -16.46
CA ILE A 56 -9.90 22.34 -15.35
C ILE A 56 -9.08 23.61 -15.62
N THR A 57 -7.82 23.49 -16.04
CA THR A 57 -6.98 24.67 -16.36
C THR A 57 -7.12 25.14 -17.81
N GLY A 58 -7.49 24.25 -18.73
CA GLY A 58 -7.45 24.51 -20.17
C GLY A 58 -6.04 24.49 -20.77
N GLU A 59 -5.00 24.16 -19.98
CA GLU A 59 -3.62 24.09 -20.45
C GLU A 59 -3.34 22.80 -21.23
N ALA A 60 -2.37 22.85 -22.14
CA ALA A 60 -1.96 21.69 -22.92
C ALA A 60 -1.22 20.66 -22.06
N VAL A 61 -1.72 19.44 -22.01
CA VAL A 61 -1.11 18.34 -21.26
C VAL A 61 0.19 17.92 -21.94
N GLN A 62 1.28 17.90 -21.19
CA GLN A 62 2.59 17.49 -21.70
C GLN A 62 2.62 15.98 -21.93
N LEU A 63 3.40 15.54 -22.92
CA LEU A 63 3.69 14.12 -23.16
C LEU A 63 5.18 13.88 -22.98
N GLU A 64 5.55 12.92 -22.14
CA GLU A 64 6.93 12.52 -21.89
C GLU A 64 7.18 11.12 -22.46
N GLU A 65 8.32 10.91 -23.11
CA GLU A 65 8.70 9.60 -23.66
C GLU A 65 9.53 8.81 -22.64
N PHE A 66 8.85 7.92 -21.93
CA PHE A 66 9.44 7.00 -20.98
C PHE A 66 10.06 5.79 -21.68
N PRO A 67 11.11 5.17 -21.09
CA PRO A 67 11.66 3.91 -21.58
C PRO A 67 10.59 2.81 -21.69
N PRO A 68 10.77 1.82 -22.58
CA PRO A 68 9.92 0.63 -22.63
C PRO A 68 9.80 -0.04 -21.25
N PRO A 69 8.59 -0.48 -20.83
CA PRO A 69 7.39 -0.64 -21.65
C PRO A 69 6.47 0.59 -21.75
N LEU A 70 6.78 1.72 -21.08
CA LEU A 70 5.80 2.81 -20.90
C LEU A 70 5.60 3.69 -22.16
N GLY A 71 6.67 3.99 -22.90
CA GLY A 71 6.57 4.77 -24.14
C GLY A 71 6.10 6.21 -23.92
N LEU A 72 5.32 6.75 -24.86
CA LEU A 72 4.89 8.15 -24.85
C LEU A 72 3.62 8.33 -23.99
N VAL A 73 3.79 8.83 -22.76
CA VAL A 73 2.71 8.93 -21.76
C VAL A 73 2.28 10.39 -21.57
N PRO A 74 0.97 10.71 -21.58
CA PRO A 74 0.49 12.04 -21.19
C PRO A 74 0.56 12.23 -19.66
N LEU A 75 1.03 13.41 -19.23
CA LEU A 75 1.18 13.79 -17.83
C LEU A 75 0.25 14.97 -17.48
N PRO A 76 -1.05 14.72 -17.21
CA PRO A 76 -2.00 15.76 -16.82
C PRO A 76 -1.78 16.24 -15.37
N GLU A 77 -2.41 17.34 -14.97
CA GLU A 77 -2.34 17.80 -13.58
C GLU A 77 -3.18 16.87 -12.66
N VAL A 78 -2.48 16.04 -11.89
CA VAL A 78 -3.06 15.05 -10.98
C VAL A 78 -3.43 15.71 -9.65
N ARG A 79 -4.71 15.63 -9.26
CA ARG A 79 -5.31 16.34 -8.12
C ARG A 79 -5.87 15.37 -7.09
N LEU A 80 -5.83 15.72 -5.81
CA LEU A 80 -6.35 14.88 -4.72
C LEU A 80 -7.88 14.78 -4.80
N LEU A 81 -8.43 13.57 -4.63
CA LEU A 81 -9.89 13.37 -4.61
C LEU A 81 -10.46 13.54 -3.20
N GLU A 82 -10.98 14.72 -2.89
CA GLU A 82 -11.59 15.04 -1.60
C GLU A 82 -13.11 14.77 -1.55
N ASP A 83 -13.82 14.98 -2.66
CA ASP A 83 -15.26 14.66 -2.83
C ASP A 83 -15.46 13.97 -4.19
N ALA A 84 -16.14 12.82 -4.22
CA ALA A 84 -16.49 12.12 -5.46
C ALA A 84 -17.25 13.00 -6.47
N ARG A 85 -17.94 14.05 -6.01
CA ARG A 85 -18.64 15.01 -6.86
C ARG A 85 -17.71 15.94 -7.64
N SER A 86 -16.48 16.18 -7.18
CA SER A 86 -15.52 17.03 -7.90
C SER A 86 -14.71 16.29 -8.96
N ALA A 87 -14.70 14.94 -8.94
CA ALA A 87 -13.96 14.13 -9.91
C ALA A 87 -14.43 14.29 -11.36
N VAL A 88 -15.75 14.35 -11.57
CA VAL A 88 -16.37 14.28 -12.91
C VAL A 88 -16.47 15.68 -13.52
N VAL A 89 -15.30 16.31 -13.72
CA VAL A 89 -15.22 17.57 -14.47
C VAL A 89 -15.34 17.28 -15.96
N LEU A 90 -16.49 17.64 -16.53
CA LEU A 90 -16.74 17.64 -17.97
C LEU A 90 -16.67 19.08 -18.51
N PRO A 91 -16.20 19.28 -19.75
CA PRO A 91 -16.13 20.61 -20.36
C PRO A 91 -17.54 21.17 -20.60
N GLN A 92 -17.72 22.47 -20.34
CA GLN A 92 -19.04 23.15 -20.40
C GLN A 92 -19.76 23.02 -21.76
N THR A 93 -19.00 22.85 -22.84
CA THR A 93 -19.51 22.55 -24.19
C THR A 93 -18.69 21.43 -24.83
N LYS A 94 -19.24 20.22 -24.96
CA LYS A 94 -18.56 19.14 -25.70
C LYS A 94 -18.61 19.43 -27.21
N GLN A 95 -17.46 19.73 -27.81
CA GLN A 95 -17.32 19.84 -29.27
C GLN A 95 -17.49 18.46 -29.92
N SER A 96 -17.98 18.42 -31.16
CA SER A 96 -18.27 17.15 -31.85
C SER A 96 -17.04 16.28 -32.16
N GLU A 97 -15.85 16.91 -32.26
CA GLU A 97 -14.57 16.22 -32.48
C GLU A 97 -13.73 16.05 -31.20
N MET A 98 -14.32 16.24 -30.02
CA MET A 98 -13.64 16.10 -28.74
C MET A 98 -14.03 14.84 -27.98
N SER A 99 -13.04 14.04 -27.60
CA SER A 99 -13.20 12.95 -26.63
C SER A 99 -12.86 13.45 -25.23
N CYS A 100 -13.60 12.99 -24.22
CA CYS A 100 -13.41 13.39 -22.82
C CYS A 100 -12.84 12.21 -22.01
N ILE A 101 -11.84 12.47 -21.18
CA ILE A 101 -11.12 11.44 -20.42
C ILE A 101 -11.06 11.83 -18.94
N VAL A 102 -11.38 10.88 -18.06
CA VAL A 102 -11.15 10.99 -16.62
C VAL A 102 -10.32 9.80 -16.16
N GLN A 103 -9.16 10.06 -15.58
CA GLN A 103 -8.30 9.05 -14.97
C GLN A 103 -8.34 9.16 -13.45
N PHE A 104 -8.48 8.02 -12.78
CA PHE A 104 -8.30 7.89 -11.32
C PHE A 104 -7.07 7.03 -11.06
N TYR A 105 -6.19 7.49 -10.17
CA TYR A 105 -5.02 6.75 -9.71
C TYR A 105 -5.24 6.40 -8.24
N VAL A 106 -5.38 5.11 -7.95
CA VAL A 106 -5.68 4.56 -6.62
C VAL A 106 -4.39 4.02 -6.01
N TYR A 107 -3.86 4.73 -5.01
CA TYR A 107 -2.65 4.34 -4.29
C TYR A 107 -3.00 3.62 -2.98
N ALA A 108 -2.80 2.30 -2.93
CA ALA A 108 -3.04 1.48 -1.75
C ALA A 108 -1.71 0.99 -1.14
N PRO A 109 -1.47 1.15 0.17
CA PRO A 109 -0.23 0.68 0.79
C PRO A 109 -0.18 -0.85 0.90
N VAL A 110 0.99 -1.42 0.60
CA VAL A 110 1.23 -2.87 0.61
C VAL A 110 1.89 -3.25 1.93
N GLY A 111 1.05 -3.57 2.92
CA GLY A 111 1.37 -4.29 4.16
C GLY A 111 2.66 -3.89 4.86
N GLY A 112 2.66 -2.78 5.62
CA GLY A 112 3.74 -2.37 6.52
C GLY A 112 5.08 -1.96 5.89
N SER A 113 5.34 -2.33 4.63
CA SER A 113 6.64 -2.23 3.96
C SER A 113 7.01 -0.84 3.43
N GLY A 114 6.18 0.17 3.67
CA GLY A 114 6.27 1.51 3.05
C GLY A 114 5.94 1.56 1.56
N ARG A 115 5.83 0.40 0.88
CA ARG A 115 5.45 0.32 -0.54
C ARG A 115 3.98 0.68 -0.74
N ARG A 116 3.67 1.25 -1.90
CA ARG A 116 2.30 1.45 -2.40
C ARG A 116 2.13 0.72 -3.73
N SER A 117 1.00 0.06 -3.89
CA SER A 117 0.47 -0.35 -5.19
C SER A 117 -0.27 0.83 -5.81
N MET A 118 -0.32 0.88 -7.14
CA MET A 118 -1.10 1.86 -7.90
C MET A 118 -1.96 1.11 -8.91
N ALA A 119 -3.25 1.43 -8.95
CA ALA A 119 -4.16 1.03 -10.03
C ALA A 119 -4.69 2.27 -10.74
N THR A 120 -4.77 2.24 -12.07
CA THR A 120 -5.29 3.35 -12.89
C THR A 120 -6.62 2.93 -13.52
N LEU A 121 -7.69 3.67 -13.24
CA LEU A 121 -8.99 3.52 -13.89
C LEU A 121 -9.17 4.66 -14.88
N THR A 122 -9.27 4.34 -16.18
CA THR A 122 -9.42 5.34 -17.25
C THR A 122 -10.82 5.24 -17.85
N PHE A 123 -11.62 6.29 -17.69
CA PHE A 123 -12.92 6.45 -18.34
C PHE A 123 -12.77 7.33 -19.57
N VAL A 124 -13.29 6.88 -20.72
CA VAL A 124 -13.17 7.58 -22.00
C VAL A 124 -14.56 7.72 -22.65
N ASP A 125 -15.06 8.95 -22.70
CA ASP A 125 -16.26 9.35 -23.43
C ASP A 125 -15.85 9.85 -24.83
N VAL A 126 -15.66 8.89 -25.73
CA VAL A 126 -15.20 9.05 -27.12
C VAL A 126 -16.10 10.00 -27.92
N THR A 127 -15.55 10.61 -28.97
CA THR A 127 -16.34 11.30 -30.01
C THR A 127 -17.48 10.42 -30.55
N ALA A 128 -18.67 11.02 -30.70
CA ALA A 128 -19.87 10.27 -31.07
C ALA A 128 -19.83 9.82 -32.55
N PHE A 129 -20.28 8.59 -32.80
CA PHE A 129 -20.53 8.09 -34.15
C PHE A 129 -21.62 8.94 -34.83
N ARG A 130 -21.20 9.83 -35.72
CA ARG A 130 -22.06 10.72 -36.50
C ARG A 130 -21.41 10.95 -37.87
N ALA A 131 -22.21 11.05 -38.92
CA ALA A 131 -21.72 11.41 -40.25
C ALA A 131 -21.62 12.95 -40.40
N PRO A 132 -20.53 13.49 -40.98
CA PRO A 132 -19.26 12.81 -41.29
C PRO A 132 -18.48 12.48 -40.00
N LEU A 133 -17.79 11.33 -39.97
CA LEU A 133 -16.99 10.89 -38.82
C LEU A 133 -15.83 11.87 -38.56
N SER A 134 -15.55 12.17 -37.29
CA SER A 134 -14.40 13.01 -36.91
C SER A 134 -13.07 12.35 -37.31
N ARG A 135 -12.01 13.15 -37.49
CA ARG A 135 -10.68 12.60 -37.82
C ARG A 135 -10.15 11.65 -36.74
N GLU A 136 -10.40 11.98 -35.48
CA GLU A 136 -10.03 11.16 -34.32
C GLU A 136 -10.76 9.81 -34.33
N LEU A 137 -12.07 9.80 -34.62
CA LEU A 137 -12.88 8.59 -34.67
C LEU A 137 -12.53 7.71 -35.89
N GLN A 138 -12.31 8.31 -37.06
CA GLN A 138 -11.79 7.59 -38.24
C GLN A 138 -10.47 6.89 -37.93
N HIS A 139 -9.57 7.57 -37.20
CA HIS A 139 -8.29 7.00 -36.79
C HIS A 139 -8.45 5.86 -35.78
N LEU A 140 -9.32 6.02 -34.78
CA LEU A 140 -9.62 4.99 -33.78
C LEU A 140 -10.20 3.73 -34.43
N ILE A 141 -11.17 3.87 -35.36
CA ILE A 141 -11.76 2.75 -36.10
C ILE A 141 -10.67 2.00 -36.89
N HIS A 142 -9.85 2.70 -37.68
CA HIS A 142 -8.78 2.06 -38.45
C HIS A 142 -7.73 1.39 -37.55
N THR A 143 -7.42 1.98 -36.39
CA THR A 143 -6.46 1.39 -35.44
C THR A 143 -7.02 0.10 -34.85
N VAL A 144 -8.29 0.11 -34.40
CA VAL A 144 -8.97 -1.09 -33.89
C VAL A 144 -9.04 -2.18 -34.95
N GLN A 145 -9.42 -1.85 -36.19
CA GLN A 145 -9.50 -2.83 -37.28
C GLN A 145 -8.14 -3.44 -37.63
N ALA A 146 -7.04 -2.67 -37.54
CA ALA A 146 -5.69 -3.18 -37.76
C ALA A 146 -5.24 -4.14 -36.64
N VAL A 147 -5.59 -3.86 -35.38
CA VAL A 147 -5.34 -4.79 -34.24
C VAL A 147 -6.21 -6.04 -34.34
N ALA A 148 -7.48 -5.88 -34.70
CA ALA A 148 -8.46 -6.97 -34.84
C ALA A 148 -8.20 -7.89 -36.04
N GLY A 149 -7.32 -7.49 -36.97
CA GLY A 149 -7.11 -8.18 -38.24
C GLY A 149 -8.28 -8.05 -39.23
N THR A 150 -9.20 -7.11 -39.00
CA THR A 150 -10.37 -6.83 -39.86
C THR A 150 -10.18 -5.66 -40.84
N ALA A 151 -9.01 -5.00 -40.80
CA ALA A 151 -8.69 -3.90 -41.70
C ALA A 151 -8.55 -4.34 -43.17
N PRO A 152 -8.85 -3.45 -44.15
CA PRO A 152 -8.70 -3.77 -45.58
C PRO A 152 -7.26 -4.15 -45.97
N GLU A 153 -7.12 -5.01 -46.99
CA GLU A 153 -5.81 -5.40 -47.53
C GLU A 153 -4.99 -4.17 -47.94
N GLY A 154 -3.75 -4.08 -47.44
CA GLY A 154 -2.84 -2.96 -47.68
C GLY A 154 -2.97 -1.77 -46.72
N SER A 155 -3.83 -1.84 -45.70
CA SER A 155 -3.97 -0.82 -44.64
C SER A 155 -2.71 -0.57 -43.80
N GLY A 156 -1.86 -1.60 -43.64
CA GLY A 156 -0.67 -1.57 -42.78
C GLY A 156 -0.98 -1.77 -41.29
N ASP A 157 0.08 -1.79 -40.49
CA ASP A 157 0.00 -2.07 -39.05
C ASP A 157 -0.69 -0.95 -38.24
N ALA A 158 -1.16 -1.28 -37.04
CA ALA A 158 -1.84 -0.36 -36.13
C ALA A 158 -0.91 0.79 -35.66
N ASN A 159 -1.21 2.03 -36.08
CA ASN A 159 -0.39 3.20 -35.78
C ASN A 159 -0.94 4.04 -34.61
N PHE A 160 -0.74 3.56 -33.38
CA PHE A 160 -1.23 4.23 -32.16
C PHE A 160 -0.72 5.68 -31.99
N LYS A 161 0.50 5.97 -32.46
CA LYS A 161 1.17 7.28 -32.29
C LYS A 161 0.60 8.43 -33.14
N LYS A 162 -0.29 8.14 -34.09
CA LYS A 162 -0.85 9.13 -35.04
C LYS A 162 -2.02 9.97 -34.49
N ALA A 163 -2.65 9.59 -33.38
CA ALA A 163 -3.63 10.42 -32.67
C ALA A 163 -3.52 10.22 -31.16
N ARG A 164 -3.78 11.25 -30.36
CA ARG A 164 -3.57 11.19 -28.90
C ARG A 164 -4.49 10.19 -28.20
N LEU A 165 -5.74 10.09 -28.67
CA LEU A 165 -6.69 9.11 -28.16
C LEU A 165 -6.19 7.67 -28.35
N THR A 166 -5.61 7.35 -29.52
CA THR A 166 -5.08 6.00 -29.79
C THR A 166 -3.76 5.73 -29.07
N THR A 167 -2.94 6.75 -28.80
CA THR A 167 -1.74 6.59 -27.95
C THR A 167 -2.13 6.31 -26.49
N LEU A 168 -3.12 7.02 -25.95
CA LEU A 168 -3.64 6.78 -24.60
C LEU A 168 -4.26 5.37 -24.46
N LEU A 169 -5.01 4.94 -25.47
CA LEU A 169 -5.69 3.65 -25.48
C LEU A 169 -4.79 2.46 -25.88
N GLU A 170 -3.53 2.70 -26.27
CA GLU A 170 -2.60 1.68 -26.79
C GLU A 170 -2.51 0.43 -25.89
N PRO A 171 -2.35 0.52 -24.54
CA PRO A 171 -2.27 -0.67 -23.69
C PRO A 171 -3.58 -1.46 -23.58
N ALA A 172 -4.73 -0.79 -23.73
CA ALA A 172 -6.04 -1.43 -23.68
C ALA A 172 -6.38 -2.10 -25.02
N LEU A 173 -6.03 -1.46 -26.13
CA LEU A 173 -6.22 -2.01 -27.48
C LEU A 173 -5.23 -3.14 -27.77
N GLN A 174 -4.03 -3.15 -27.20
CA GLN A 174 -3.09 -4.29 -27.27
C GLN A 174 -3.44 -5.42 -26.28
N GLY A 175 -4.51 -5.29 -25.48
CA GLY A 175 -4.97 -6.34 -24.57
C GLY A 175 -4.08 -6.57 -23.34
N TYR A 176 -3.29 -5.57 -22.94
CA TYR A 176 -2.47 -5.60 -21.72
C TYR A 176 -3.25 -5.20 -20.46
N VAL A 177 -4.40 -4.54 -20.61
CA VAL A 177 -5.33 -4.19 -19.53
C VAL A 177 -6.77 -4.45 -19.96
N THR A 178 -7.63 -4.81 -19.01
CA THR A 178 -9.06 -5.06 -19.26
C THR A 178 -9.76 -3.82 -19.80
N LEU A 179 -10.40 -3.95 -20.97
CA LEU A 179 -11.18 -2.90 -21.61
C LEU A 179 -12.67 -3.18 -21.45
N VAL A 180 -13.46 -2.19 -21.02
CA VAL A 180 -14.93 -2.27 -21.01
C VAL A 180 -15.47 -1.29 -22.05
N SER A 181 -16.08 -1.81 -23.11
CA SER A 181 -16.69 -1.03 -24.19
C SER A 181 -18.20 -0.88 -23.96
N ILE A 182 -18.66 0.34 -23.71
CA ILE A 182 -20.08 0.66 -23.51
C ILE A 182 -20.63 1.37 -24.75
N THR A 183 -21.22 0.61 -25.66
CA THR A 183 -21.76 1.15 -26.93
C THR A 183 -23.22 1.54 -26.74
N THR A 184 -23.53 2.84 -26.68
CA THR A 184 -24.93 3.32 -26.67
C THR A 184 -25.44 3.52 -28.10
N ILE A 185 -26.57 2.90 -28.43
CA ILE A 185 -27.22 3.00 -29.75
C ILE A 185 -28.65 3.55 -29.64
N SER A 186 -29.20 4.04 -30.76
CA SER A 186 -30.57 4.56 -30.80
C SER A 186 -31.31 4.13 -32.07
N GLY A 187 -32.47 3.50 -31.92
CA GLY A 187 -33.34 3.04 -33.01
C GLY A 187 -34.09 4.15 -33.75
N ARG A 188 -33.63 5.40 -33.70
CA ARG A 188 -34.14 6.46 -34.58
C ARG A 188 -33.67 6.18 -36.02
N PRO A 189 -34.53 6.21 -37.04
CA PRO A 189 -34.12 5.95 -38.43
C PRO A 189 -32.97 6.85 -38.93
N GLU A 190 -32.97 8.12 -38.51
CA GLU A 190 -31.90 9.10 -38.78
C GLU A 190 -30.52 8.68 -38.25
N MET A 191 -30.48 7.80 -37.25
CA MET A 191 -29.26 7.30 -36.61
C MET A 191 -28.88 5.89 -37.10
N TYR A 192 -29.48 5.38 -38.18
CA TYR A 192 -29.22 4.03 -38.68
C TYR A 192 -27.73 3.80 -39.03
N ASP A 193 -27.15 4.64 -39.89
CA ASP A 193 -25.74 4.48 -40.31
C ASP A 193 -24.76 4.70 -39.16
N ALA A 194 -25.08 5.62 -38.25
CA ALA A 194 -24.33 5.87 -37.02
C ALA A 194 -24.35 4.64 -36.09
N THR A 195 -25.53 4.05 -35.88
CA THR A 195 -25.73 2.83 -35.08
C THR A 195 -25.03 1.63 -35.72
N LYS A 196 -25.11 1.49 -37.05
CA LYS A 196 -24.41 0.43 -37.80
C LYS A 196 -22.89 0.57 -37.68
N ALA A 197 -22.34 1.78 -37.84
CA ALA A 197 -20.91 2.04 -37.69
C ALA A 197 -20.43 1.81 -36.26
N ALA A 198 -21.20 2.22 -35.26
CA ALA A 198 -20.91 1.95 -33.85
C ALA A 198 -20.88 0.44 -33.57
N LEU A 199 -21.90 -0.31 -33.99
CA LEU A 199 -21.98 -1.77 -33.80
C LEU A 199 -20.86 -2.53 -34.54
N GLN A 200 -20.48 -2.10 -35.75
CA GLN A 200 -19.33 -2.67 -36.46
C GLN A 200 -18.04 -2.46 -35.67
N PHE A 201 -17.81 -1.25 -35.15
CA PHE A 201 -16.65 -0.96 -34.29
C PHE A 201 -16.68 -1.77 -32.99
N THR A 202 -17.85 -1.98 -32.38
CA THR A 202 -18.03 -2.87 -31.23
C THR A 202 -17.68 -4.33 -31.57
N GLN A 203 -18.04 -4.79 -32.77
CA GLN A 203 -17.68 -6.13 -33.27
C GLN A 203 -16.16 -6.24 -33.52
N ASP A 204 -15.53 -5.24 -34.13
CA ASP A 204 -14.08 -5.19 -34.35
C ASP A 204 -13.31 -5.21 -33.00
N LEU A 205 -13.77 -4.45 -31.99
CA LEU A 205 -13.25 -4.53 -30.62
C LEU A 205 -13.38 -5.92 -29.99
N GLY A 206 -14.37 -6.72 -30.39
CA GLY A 206 -14.62 -8.07 -29.86
C GLY A 206 -13.56 -9.11 -30.25
N ALA A 207 -12.67 -8.79 -31.20
CA ALA A 207 -11.51 -9.62 -31.53
C ALA A 207 -10.30 -9.40 -30.60
N ILE A 208 -10.31 -8.32 -29.79
CA ILE A 208 -9.20 -7.95 -28.91
C ILE A 208 -9.28 -8.72 -27.58
N HIS A 209 -8.12 -9.08 -27.03
CA HIS A 209 -8.01 -9.82 -25.78
C HIS A 209 -8.38 -8.95 -24.55
N GLN A 210 -9.02 -9.54 -23.54
CA GLN A 210 -9.52 -8.87 -22.32
C GLN A 210 -10.57 -7.75 -22.54
N VAL A 211 -11.37 -7.83 -23.60
CA VAL A 211 -12.51 -6.89 -23.81
C VAL A 211 -13.83 -7.45 -23.25
N LEU A 212 -14.54 -6.63 -22.48
CA LEU A 212 -15.95 -6.81 -22.13
C LEU A 212 -16.82 -5.82 -22.94
N ILE A 213 -17.87 -6.32 -23.58
CA ILE A 213 -18.78 -5.52 -24.42
C ILE A 213 -20.14 -5.36 -23.72
N LEU A 214 -20.64 -4.13 -23.66
CA LEU A 214 -21.96 -3.77 -23.16
C LEU A 214 -22.67 -2.89 -24.21
N ILE A 215 -23.79 -3.36 -24.76
CA ILE A 215 -24.59 -2.62 -25.74
C ILE A 215 -25.83 -2.05 -25.04
N HIS A 216 -25.89 -0.72 -24.93
CA HIS A 216 -27.01 -0.02 -24.32
C HIS A 216 -27.96 0.53 -25.39
N ILE A 217 -29.14 -0.06 -25.51
CA ILE A 217 -30.14 0.28 -26.53
C ILE A 217 -31.10 1.35 -25.99
N GLN A 218 -30.91 2.61 -26.39
CA GLN A 218 -31.77 3.73 -25.99
C GLN A 218 -33.07 3.79 -26.84
N ASN A 219 -33.84 2.70 -26.82
CA ASN A 219 -35.14 2.61 -27.48
C ASN A 219 -36.28 2.90 -26.49
N PRO A 220 -37.13 3.91 -26.73
CA PRO A 220 -38.34 4.11 -25.94
C PRO A 220 -39.37 3.02 -26.27
N ARG A 221 -40.02 2.43 -25.25
CA ARG A 221 -40.91 1.25 -25.39
C ARG A 221 -41.97 1.38 -26.49
N TRP A 222 -42.55 2.58 -26.65
CA TRP A 222 -43.55 2.87 -27.68
C TRP A 222 -43.12 2.52 -29.11
N PHE A 223 -41.81 2.52 -29.41
CA PHE A 223 -41.30 2.14 -30.73
C PHE A 223 -41.49 0.65 -31.00
N MET A 224 -41.21 -0.22 -30.02
CA MET A 224 -41.42 -1.68 -30.14
C MET A 224 -42.91 -2.01 -30.22
N GLU A 225 -43.72 -1.36 -29.37
CA GLU A 225 -45.18 -1.46 -29.38
C GLU A 225 -45.77 -1.02 -30.73
N SER A 226 -45.25 0.07 -31.32
CA SER A 226 -45.66 0.57 -32.65
C SER A 226 -45.21 -0.35 -33.78
N ALA A 227 -44.02 -0.93 -33.70
CA ALA A 227 -43.53 -1.90 -34.70
C ALA A 227 -44.43 -3.15 -34.73
N GLN A 228 -44.76 -3.71 -33.56
CA GLN A 228 -45.72 -4.82 -33.45
C GLN A 228 -47.11 -4.44 -34.01
N GLY A 229 -47.59 -3.23 -33.71
CA GLY A 229 -48.85 -2.72 -34.26
C GLY A 229 -48.84 -2.58 -35.79
N ILE A 230 -47.72 -2.15 -36.38
CA ILE A 230 -47.56 -2.04 -37.84
C ILE A 230 -47.53 -3.43 -38.49
N GLU A 231 -46.90 -4.43 -37.87
CA GLU A 231 -46.86 -5.80 -38.39
C GLU A 231 -48.24 -6.49 -38.34
N ALA A 232 -49.00 -6.25 -37.26
CA ALA A 232 -50.40 -6.65 -37.17
C ALA A 232 -51.28 -5.98 -38.25
N LEU A 233 -51.05 -4.69 -38.55
CA LEU A 233 -51.77 -3.99 -39.61
C LEU A 233 -51.37 -4.49 -41.02
N ARG A 234 -50.10 -4.86 -41.23
CA ARG A 234 -49.62 -5.48 -42.49
C ARG A 234 -50.30 -6.81 -42.76
N THR A 235 -50.32 -7.72 -41.79
CA THR A 235 -50.95 -9.05 -41.95
C THR A 235 -52.46 -8.94 -42.20
N VAL A 236 -53.16 -8.04 -41.50
CA VAL A 236 -54.58 -7.74 -41.77
C VAL A 236 -54.79 -7.17 -43.18
N ARG A 237 -53.93 -6.26 -43.64
CA ARG A 237 -54.00 -5.68 -45.00
C ARG A 237 -53.79 -6.73 -46.08
N GLU A 238 -52.79 -7.60 -45.94
CA GLU A 238 -52.49 -8.64 -46.91
C GLU A 238 -53.64 -9.67 -47.02
N LYS A 239 -54.26 -10.04 -45.88
CA LYS A 239 -55.47 -10.86 -45.87
C LYS A 239 -56.66 -10.18 -46.56
N ALA A 240 -56.96 -8.93 -46.22
CA ALA A 240 -58.05 -8.17 -46.84
C ALA A 240 -57.84 -7.98 -48.36
N ARG A 241 -56.58 -7.83 -48.80
CA ARG A 241 -56.20 -7.77 -50.22
C ARG A 241 -56.46 -9.11 -50.94
N LEU A 242 -56.12 -10.25 -50.33
CA LEU A 242 -56.39 -11.58 -50.87
C LEU A 242 -57.90 -11.87 -50.97
N GLU A 243 -58.67 -11.49 -49.95
CA GLU A 243 -60.14 -11.60 -49.94
C GLU A 243 -60.78 -10.70 -51.01
N SER A 244 -60.29 -9.46 -51.17
CA SER A 244 -60.76 -8.57 -52.24
C SER A 244 -60.37 -9.05 -53.63
N TYR A 245 -59.21 -9.69 -53.80
CA TYR A 245 -58.75 -10.21 -55.09
C TYR A 245 -59.54 -11.45 -55.51
N SER A 246 -59.72 -12.43 -54.62
CA SER A 246 -60.51 -13.63 -54.91
C SER A 246 -61.97 -13.30 -55.21
N ARG A 247 -62.55 -12.32 -54.51
CA ARG A 247 -63.88 -11.79 -54.83
C ARG A 247 -63.94 -11.09 -56.19
N GLY A 248 -62.97 -10.23 -56.52
CA GLY A 248 -62.89 -9.58 -57.83
C GLY A 248 -62.78 -10.56 -59.00
N VAL A 249 -62.02 -11.64 -58.82
CA VAL A 249 -61.92 -12.74 -59.80
C VAL A 249 -63.24 -13.49 -59.94
N TYR A 250 -63.94 -13.80 -58.84
CA TYR A 250 -65.27 -14.42 -58.87
C TYR A 250 -66.31 -13.53 -59.58
N ASP A 251 -66.38 -12.24 -59.23
CA ASP A 251 -67.32 -11.29 -59.82
C ASP A 251 -67.01 -11.04 -61.32
N TYR A 252 -65.73 -11.07 -61.73
CA TYR A 252 -65.33 -11.07 -63.15
C TYR A 252 -65.85 -12.32 -63.89
N TYR A 253 -65.54 -13.54 -63.41
CA TYR A 253 -65.98 -14.77 -64.08
C TYR A 253 -67.51 -14.88 -64.14
N LYS A 254 -68.21 -14.43 -63.09
CA LYS A 254 -69.68 -14.37 -63.05
C LYS A 254 -70.24 -13.38 -64.08
N THR A 255 -69.60 -12.22 -64.25
CA THR A 255 -70.01 -11.22 -65.25
C THR A 255 -69.72 -11.69 -66.66
N ALA A 256 -68.55 -12.29 -66.92
CA ALA A 256 -68.19 -12.86 -68.21
C ALA A 256 -69.10 -14.05 -68.59
N SER A 257 -69.36 -14.97 -67.65
CA SER A 257 -70.30 -16.09 -67.85
C SER A 257 -71.71 -15.60 -68.15
N LYS A 258 -72.20 -14.57 -67.44
CA LYS A 258 -73.48 -13.95 -67.73
C LYS A 258 -73.50 -13.32 -69.13
N TRP A 259 -72.47 -12.55 -69.49
CA TRP A 259 -72.39 -11.91 -70.82
C TRP A 259 -72.38 -12.94 -71.95
N LEU A 260 -71.63 -14.04 -71.81
CA LEU A 260 -71.62 -15.15 -72.78
C LEU A 260 -73.01 -15.77 -72.94
N LEU A 261 -73.73 -16.01 -71.85
CA LEU A 261 -75.11 -16.53 -71.87
C LEU A 261 -76.13 -15.55 -72.49
N GLU A 262 -75.85 -14.25 -72.49
CA GLU A 262 -76.76 -13.21 -73.03
C GLU A 262 -76.42 -12.78 -74.47
N ASN A 263 -75.28 -13.19 -75.04
CA ASN A 263 -74.78 -12.66 -76.32
C ASN A 263 -74.31 -13.73 -77.33
N VAL A 264 -74.45 -15.03 -77.02
CA VAL A 264 -73.94 -16.12 -77.88
C VAL A 264 -75.02 -17.17 -78.18
N ASP A 265 -76.00 -16.78 -79.00
CA ASP A 265 -76.92 -17.71 -79.67
C ASP A 265 -76.32 -18.19 -81.01
N ASN A 266 -76.38 -19.51 -81.26
CA ASN A 266 -75.83 -20.22 -82.44
C ASN A 266 -74.31 -20.14 -82.66
N VAL A 267 -73.56 -21.10 -82.09
CA VAL A 267 -72.19 -21.45 -82.54
C VAL A 267 -71.96 -22.97 -82.37
N ASP A 268 -72.96 -23.74 -82.82
CA ASP A 268 -73.23 -25.15 -82.46
C ASP A 268 -72.29 -26.14 -83.15
N THR A 269 -70.99 -26.03 -82.85
CA THR A 269 -69.92 -27.04 -82.98
C THR A 269 -68.57 -26.43 -82.62
N GLN A 270 -68.29 -25.21 -83.10
CA GLN A 270 -67.00 -24.55 -82.82
C GLN A 270 -66.92 -24.01 -81.39
N LEU A 271 -67.99 -23.44 -80.85
CA LEU A 271 -68.00 -22.97 -79.46
C LEU A 271 -67.98 -24.15 -78.49
N GLU A 272 -68.75 -25.21 -78.76
CA GLU A 272 -68.71 -26.44 -77.94
C GLU A 272 -67.29 -26.98 -77.84
N ARG A 273 -66.60 -27.10 -78.99
CA ARG A 273 -65.20 -27.54 -79.04
C ARG A 273 -64.24 -26.61 -78.31
N ILE A 274 -64.41 -25.29 -78.46
CA ILE A 274 -63.61 -24.30 -77.71
C ILE A 274 -63.91 -24.37 -76.21
N LEU A 275 -65.14 -24.68 -75.80
CA LEU A 275 -65.52 -24.88 -74.40
C LEU A 275 -64.95 -26.20 -73.85
N GLU A 276 -64.88 -27.28 -74.63
CA GLU A 276 -64.21 -28.53 -74.25
C GLU A 276 -62.69 -28.35 -74.12
N GLU A 277 -62.05 -27.65 -75.07
CA GLU A 277 -60.63 -27.30 -75.02
C GLU A 277 -60.34 -26.35 -73.83
N THR A 278 -61.20 -25.35 -73.60
CA THR A 278 -61.11 -24.45 -72.44
C THR A 278 -61.33 -25.21 -71.13
N ASP A 279 -62.26 -26.17 -71.07
CA ASP A 279 -62.53 -26.93 -69.86
C ASP A 279 -61.45 -27.97 -69.54
N THR A 280 -60.84 -28.59 -70.56
CA THR A 280 -59.68 -29.46 -70.36
C THR A 280 -58.44 -28.67 -69.92
N VAL A 281 -58.18 -27.49 -70.50
CA VAL A 281 -57.16 -26.55 -70.01
C VAL A 281 -57.47 -26.08 -68.58
N ARG A 282 -58.72 -25.73 -68.27
CA ARG A 282 -59.19 -25.32 -66.93
C ARG A 282 -58.99 -26.44 -65.91
N ARG A 283 -59.28 -27.70 -66.27
CA ARG A 283 -59.01 -28.88 -65.42
C ARG A 283 -57.52 -29.12 -65.24
N GLY A 284 -56.71 -28.93 -66.28
CA GLY A 284 -55.24 -28.94 -66.19
C GLY A 284 -54.72 -27.93 -65.17
N ILE A 285 -55.00 -26.64 -65.39
CA ILE A 285 -54.61 -25.54 -64.50
C ILE A 285 -55.12 -25.78 -63.07
N ALA A 286 -56.38 -26.19 -62.89
CA ALA A 286 -56.93 -26.49 -61.56
C ALA A 286 -56.19 -27.64 -60.87
N SER A 287 -55.80 -28.69 -61.61
CA SER A 287 -55.04 -29.82 -61.06
C SER A 287 -53.60 -29.43 -60.69
N GLU A 288 -52.95 -28.58 -61.49
CA GLU A 288 -51.58 -28.13 -61.28
C GLU A 288 -51.48 -27.10 -60.14
N VAL A 289 -52.40 -26.14 -60.08
CA VAL A 289 -52.56 -25.23 -58.92
C VAL A 289 -52.88 -26.03 -57.66
N SER A 290 -53.72 -27.08 -57.75
CA SER A 290 -53.96 -27.99 -56.63
C SER A 290 -52.76 -28.89 -56.30
N GLY A 291 -51.78 -29.02 -57.19
CA GLY A 291 -50.48 -29.66 -56.93
C GLY A 291 -49.56 -28.71 -56.17
N GLN A 292 -49.29 -27.54 -56.75
CA GLN A 292 -48.45 -26.49 -56.17
C GLN A 292 -48.95 -26.04 -54.78
N TYR A 293 -50.28 -25.93 -54.59
CA TYR A 293 -50.87 -25.62 -53.28
C TYR A 293 -50.55 -26.70 -52.22
N ARG A 294 -50.62 -27.99 -52.59
CA ARG A 294 -50.26 -29.10 -51.66
C ARG A 294 -48.76 -29.15 -51.38
N GLU A 295 -47.92 -28.83 -52.36
CA GLU A 295 -46.47 -28.75 -52.16
C GLU A 295 -46.09 -27.58 -51.24
N LEU A 296 -46.68 -26.39 -51.47
CA LEU A 296 -46.52 -25.23 -50.59
C LEU A 296 -47.03 -25.52 -49.17
N GLN A 297 -48.20 -26.14 -49.02
CA GLN A 297 -48.72 -26.50 -47.70
C GLN A 297 -47.81 -27.54 -47.01
N ALA A 298 -47.29 -28.53 -47.73
CA ALA A 298 -46.35 -29.50 -47.17
C ALA A 298 -45.05 -28.86 -46.69
N ARG A 299 -44.50 -27.87 -47.43
CA ARG A 299 -43.31 -27.10 -47.01
C ARG A 299 -43.60 -26.21 -45.79
N VAL A 300 -44.74 -25.53 -45.74
CA VAL A 300 -45.15 -24.75 -44.54
C VAL A 300 -45.31 -25.67 -43.34
N GLU A 301 -45.92 -26.85 -43.51
CA GLU A 301 -46.01 -27.86 -42.46
C GLU A 301 -44.63 -28.45 -42.08
N GLU A 302 -43.58 -28.29 -42.88
CA GLU A 302 -42.20 -28.72 -42.58
C GLU A 302 -41.44 -27.62 -41.83
N GLU A 303 -41.47 -26.37 -42.32
CA GLU A 303 -40.95 -25.17 -41.64
C GLU A 303 -41.59 -24.97 -40.24
N ASP A 304 -42.90 -25.18 -40.09
CA ASP A 304 -43.60 -25.14 -38.79
C ASP A 304 -43.10 -26.20 -37.80
N LYS A 305 -42.55 -27.34 -38.27
CA LYS A 305 -41.95 -28.37 -37.41
C LYS A 305 -40.52 -27.99 -37.02
N GLU A 306 -39.70 -27.57 -37.98
CA GLU A 306 -38.34 -27.11 -37.70
C GLU A 306 -38.33 -25.96 -36.67
N LEU A 307 -39.22 -24.97 -36.85
CA LEU A 307 -39.37 -23.84 -35.93
C LEU A 307 -39.89 -24.27 -34.54
N GLN A 308 -40.75 -25.29 -34.45
CA GLN A 308 -41.14 -25.88 -33.17
C GLN A 308 -39.98 -26.62 -32.48
N GLU A 309 -39.09 -27.27 -33.24
CA GLU A 309 -37.90 -27.91 -32.67
C GLU A 309 -36.84 -26.88 -32.25
N GLU A 310 -36.66 -25.78 -33.00
CA GLU A 310 -35.81 -24.65 -32.60
C GLU A 310 -36.32 -24.00 -31.30
N VAL A 311 -37.61 -23.67 -31.22
CA VAL A 311 -38.23 -23.11 -29.99
C VAL A 311 -38.09 -24.07 -28.82
N ARG A 312 -38.25 -25.38 -29.04
CA ARG A 312 -38.02 -26.40 -28.00
C ARG A 312 -36.57 -26.42 -27.53
N CYS A 313 -35.61 -26.33 -28.44
CA CYS A 313 -34.19 -26.26 -28.11
C CYS A 313 -33.87 -24.98 -27.32
N ALA A 314 -34.36 -23.82 -27.77
CA ALA A 314 -34.22 -22.53 -27.08
C ALA A 314 -34.73 -22.60 -25.63
N ASN A 315 -35.95 -23.12 -25.42
CA ASN A 315 -36.53 -23.28 -24.08
C ASN A 315 -35.67 -24.19 -23.16
N THR A 316 -35.05 -25.25 -23.69
CA THR A 316 -34.14 -26.11 -22.89
C THR A 316 -32.78 -25.46 -22.60
N ILE A 317 -32.34 -24.51 -23.43
CA ILE A 317 -31.15 -23.69 -23.17
C ILE A 317 -31.48 -22.63 -22.11
N GLU A 318 -32.64 -21.99 -22.20
CA GLU A 318 -33.13 -20.99 -21.24
C GLU A 318 -33.23 -21.58 -19.82
N GLN A 319 -33.92 -22.72 -19.65
CA GLN A 319 -34.00 -23.43 -18.37
C GLN A 319 -32.62 -23.76 -17.78
N ARG A 320 -31.66 -24.16 -18.63
CA ARG A 320 -30.29 -24.45 -18.20
C ARG A 320 -29.52 -23.19 -17.81
N CYS A 321 -29.82 -22.04 -18.41
CA CYS A 321 -29.30 -20.74 -18.01
C CYS A 321 -29.93 -20.26 -16.69
N GLU A 322 -31.21 -20.54 -16.43
CA GLU A 322 -31.85 -20.28 -15.12
C GLU A 322 -31.19 -21.13 -14.01
N GLU A 323 -30.97 -22.43 -14.23
CA GLU A 323 -30.25 -23.31 -13.29
C GLU A 323 -28.82 -22.81 -12.99
N LEU A 324 -28.09 -22.38 -14.03
CA LEU A 324 -26.72 -21.89 -13.88
C LEU A 324 -26.66 -20.53 -13.16
N THR A 325 -27.60 -19.62 -13.43
CA THR A 325 -27.64 -18.30 -12.76
C THR A 325 -28.08 -18.40 -11.31
N ALA A 326 -29.05 -19.26 -10.99
CA ALA A 326 -29.40 -19.58 -9.61
C ALA A 326 -28.20 -20.14 -8.83
N ARG A 327 -27.46 -21.08 -9.42
CA ARG A 327 -26.25 -21.67 -8.82
C ARG A 327 -25.10 -20.68 -8.66
N LEU A 328 -24.93 -19.72 -9.59
CA LEU A 328 -23.98 -18.63 -9.43
C LEU A 328 -24.35 -17.75 -8.24
N HIS A 329 -25.63 -17.43 -8.04
CA HIS A 329 -26.10 -16.64 -6.91
C HIS A 329 -25.92 -17.35 -5.55
N GLU A 330 -26.12 -18.67 -5.49
CA GLU A 330 -25.74 -19.48 -4.33
C GLU A 330 -24.23 -19.42 -4.04
N MET A 331 -23.38 -19.42 -5.08
CA MET A 331 -21.93 -19.28 -4.91
C MET A 331 -21.54 -17.87 -4.44
N GLU A 332 -22.09 -16.80 -5.03
CA GLU A 332 -21.85 -15.41 -4.60
C GLU A 332 -22.23 -15.19 -3.13
N THR A 333 -23.44 -15.62 -2.74
CA THR A 333 -23.90 -15.49 -1.34
C THR A 333 -23.06 -16.33 -0.37
N SER A 334 -22.55 -17.50 -0.80
CA SER A 334 -21.58 -18.28 -0.02
C SER A 334 -20.21 -17.58 0.12
N MET A 335 -19.76 -16.87 -0.92
CA MET A 335 -18.48 -16.14 -0.95
C MET A 335 -18.53 -14.92 -0.03
N VAL A 336 -19.55 -14.07 -0.14
CA VAL A 336 -19.77 -12.91 0.75
C VAL A 336 -19.84 -13.35 2.22
N ARG A 337 -20.46 -14.50 2.51
CA ARG A 337 -20.49 -15.06 3.87
C ARG A 337 -19.10 -15.49 4.36
N LEU A 338 -18.25 -16.05 3.50
CA LEU A 338 -16.87 -16.43 3.83
C LEU A 338 -15.97 -15.19 4.02
N GLU A 339 -16.13 -14.15 3.20
CA GLU A 339 -15.46 -12.85 3.36
C GLU A 339 -15.84 -12.17 4.69
N GLN A 340 -17.12 -12.25 5.07
CA GLN A 340 -17.60 -11.76 6.36
C GLN A 340 -17.02 -12.57 7.53
N GLN A 341 -16.81 -13.89 7.38
CA GLN A 341 -16.15 -14.71 8.40
C GLN A 341 -14.64 -14.44 8.49
N ALA A 342 -13.97 -14.22 7.36
CA ALA A 342 -12.55 -13.87 7.31
C ALA A 342 -12.27 -12.52 7.99
N SER A 343 -13.02 -11.49 7.62
CA SER A 343 -12.88 -10.14 8.22
C SER A 343 -13.22 -10.10 9.72
N GLN A 344 -14.18 -10.90 10.19
CA GLN A 344 -14.41 -11.09 11.64
C GLN A 344 -13.22 -11.80 12.32
N GLY A 345 -12.59 -12.76 11.64
CA GLY A 345 -11.35 -13.40 12.06
C GLY A 345 -10.20 -12.39 12.20
N ASP A 346 -9.98 -11.56 11.19
CA ASP A 346 -8.91 -10.54 11.19
C ASP A 346 -9.09 -9.50 12.30
N VAL A 347 -10.32 -9.04 12.56
CA VAL A 347 -10.61 -8.14 13.70
C VAL A 347 -10.35 -8.82 15.05
N SER A 348 -10.65 -10.12 15.16
CA SER A 348 -10.38 -10.90 16.38
C SER A 348 -8.87 -11.12 16.60
N CYS A 349 -8.12 -11.41 15.54
CA CYS A 349 -6.66 -11.53 15.56
C CYS A 349 -6.00 -10.17 15.86
N GLY A 350 -6.46 -9.09 15.25
CA GLY A 350 -5.97 -7.73 15.49
C GLY A 350 -6.09 -7.32 16.96
N ARG A 351 -7.24 -7.58 17.59
CA ARG A 351 -7.44 -7.33 19.04
C ARG A 351 -6.43 -8.08 19.89
N LYS A 352 -6.21 -9.37 19.65
CA LYS A 352 -5.23 -10.19 20.38
C LYS A 352 -3.79 -9.70 20.18
N ILE A 353 -3.46 -9.21 18.98
CA ILE A 353 -2.14 -8.61 18.71
C ILE A 353 -1.99 -7.31 19.52
N SER A 354 -3.02 -6.46 19.58
CA SER A 354 -3.01 -5.24 20.41
C SER A 354 -2.93 -5.55 21.91
N GLU A 355 -3.65 -6.57 22.39
CA GLU A 355 -3.57 -7.05 23.78
C GLU A 355 -2.12 -7.47 24.13
N ILE A 356 -1.49 -8.30 23.29
CA ILE A 356 -0.09 -8.73 23.45
C ILE A 356 0.90 -7.55 23.36
N GLN A 357 0.65 -6.57 22.49
CA GLN A 357 1.48 -5.35 22.39
C GLN A 357 1.42 -4.50 23.67
N VAL A 358 0.24 -4.37 24.28
CA VAL A 358 0.10 -3.68 25.57
C VAL A 358 0.84 -4.44 26.68
N GLU A 359 0.68 -5.76 26.76
CA GLU A 359 1.43 -6.60 27.72
C GLU A 359 2.94 -6.49 27.56
N LEU A 360 3.45 -6.54 26.31
CA LEU A 360 4.87 -6.35 26.01
C LEU A 360 5.36 -4.97 26.45
N SER A 361 4.62 -3.89 26.17
CA SER A 361 5.00 -2.54 26.60
C SER A 361 5.07 -2.39 28.13
N GLY A 362 4.19 -3.08 28.86
CA GLY A 362 4.23 -3.16 30.32
C GLY A 362 5.46 -3.91 30.84
N LEU A 363 5.81 -5.03 30.20
CA LEU A 363 7.01 -5.81 30.54
C LEU A 363 8.31 -5.08 30.21
N GLU A 364 8.38 -4.36 29.09
CA GLU A 364 9.53 -3.51 28.73
C GLU A 364 9.72 -2.37 29.72
N SER A 365 8.62 -1.71 30.14
CA SER A 365 8.63 -0.69 31.18
C SER A 365 9.13 -1.25 32.53
N ALA A 366 8.60 -2.40 32.98
CA ALA A 366 9.04 -3.06 34.21
C ALA A 366 10.50 -3.56 34.15
N ASN A 367 10.99 -3.99 32.98
CA ASN A 367 12.39 -4.34 32.79
C ASN A 367 13.28 -3.09 32.86
N SER A 368 12.82 -1.94 32.32
CA SER A 368 13.58 -0.70 32.38
C SER A 368 13.80 -0.21 33.82
N THR A 369 12.77 -0.27 34.68
CA THR A 369 12.90 0.11 36.09
C THR A 369 13.82 -0.84 36.86
N LEU A 370 13.73 -2.15 36.63
CA LEU A 370 14.65 -3.14 37.22
C LEU A 370 16.12 -2.91 36.80
N ILE A 371 16.37 -2.45 35.57
CA ILE A 371 17.71 -2.07 35.11
C ILE A 371 18.23 -0.83 35.85
N GLU A 372 17.36 0.15 36.14
CA GLU A 372 17.73 1.34 36.92
C GLU A 372 17.96 1.03 38.41
N GLU A 373 17.09 0.22 39.04
CA GLU A 373 17.28 -0.27 40.40
C GLU A 373 18.58 -1.07 40.54
N ARG A 374 18.87 -1.97 39.59
CA ARG A 374 20.15 -2.70 39.55
C ARG A 374 21.34 -1.74 39.47
N ARG A 375 21.32 -0.75 38.56
CA ARG A 375 22.39 0.25 38.42
C ARG A 375 22.55 1.11 39.68
N ARG A 376 21.48 1.31 40.45
CA ARG A 376 21.54 1.98 41.76
C ARG A 376 22.23 1.09 42.79
N LEU A 377 21.83 -0.18 42.92
CA LEU A 377 22.43 -1.14 43.85
C LEU A 377 23.92 -1.41 43.53
N GLU A 378 24.31 -1.43 42.26
CA GLU A 378 25.73 -1.52 41.85
C GLU A 378 26.54 -0.30 42.32
N LYS A 379 25.97 0.92 42.30
CA LYS A 379 26.61 2.12 42.85
C LYS A 379 26.68 2.08 44.37
N GLU A 380 25.60 1.71 45.06
CA GLU A 380 25.60 1.57 46.51
C GLU A 380 26.63 0.53 46.97
N SER A 381 26.74 -0.61 46.28
CA SER A 381 27.76 -1.65 46.53
C SER A 381 29.20 -1.13 46.40
N THR A 382 29.52 -0.35 45.37
CA THR A 382 30.87 0.24 45.21
C THR A 382 31.20 1.28 46.28
N ILE A 383 30.22 2.03 46.77
CA ILE A 383 30.39 2.92 47.93
C ILE A 383 30.64 2.11 49.21
N TYR A 384 29.90 1.02 49.44
CA TYR A 384 30.13 0.16 50.61
C TYR A 384 31.51 -0.51 50.57
N ALA A 385 31.98 -0.96 49.41
CA ALA A 385 33.33 -1.51 49.25
C ALA A 385 34.41 -0.48 49.66
N GLN A 386 34.32 0.75 49.13
CA GLN A 386 35.23 1.85 49.52
C GLN A 386 35.19 2.14 51.03
N LYS A 387 34.02 2.04 51.67
CA LYS A 387 33.90 2.23 53.12
C LYS A 387 34.47 1.07 53.94
N VAL A 388 34.46 -0.16 53.43
CA VAL A 388 35.19 -1.28 54.04
C VAL A 388 36.70 -1.06 53.93
N ASP A 389 37.21 -0.64 52.77
CA ASP A 389 38.63 -0.33 52.56
C ASP A 389 39.11 0.80 53.49
N GLU A 390 38.33 1.90 53.61
CA GLU A 390 38.60 2.99 54.57
C GLU A 390 38.63 2.51 56.02
N LEU A 391 37.64 1.72 56.44
CA LEU A 391 37.56 1.18 57.80
C LEU A 391 38.73 0.23 58.11
N GLN A 392 39.10 -0.63 57.17
CA GLN A 392 40.23 -1.54 57.31
C GLN A 392 41.57 -0.78 57.35
N GLY A 393 41.72 0.28 56.55
CA GLY A 393 42.86 1.18 56.61
C GLY A 393 43.01 1.86 57.98
N MET A 394 41.92 2.40 58.54
CA MET A 394 41.92 2.97 59.89
C MET A 394 42.19 1.91 60.97
N LEU A 395 41.65 0.70 60.85
CA LEU A 395 41.87 -0.38 61.80
C LEU A 395 43.33 -0.83 61.84
N ASN A 396 43.98 -0.90 60.66
CA ASN A 396 45.41 -1.17 60.54
C ASN A 396 46.26 -0.07 61.19
N ALA A 397 45.94 1.21 60.94
CA ALA A 397 46.63 2.33 61.57
C ALA A 397 46.53 2.30 63.11
N TYR A 398 45.34 2.03 63.66
CA TYR A 398 45.17 1.85 65.10
C TYR A 398 45.93 0.63 65.65
N ALA A 399 46.11 -0.44 64.87
CA ALA A 399 46.92 -1.59 65.26
C ALA A 399 48.43 -1.26 65.25
N GLU A 400 48.90 -0.47 64.30
CA GLU A 400 50.28 0.04 64.26
C GLU A 400 50.57 0.99 65.44
N ASP A 401 49.67 1.93 65.74
CA ASP A 401 49.75 2.80 66.93
C ASP A 401 49.77 1.97 68.24
N LEU A 402 48.91 0.95 68.35
CA LEU A 402 48.87 0.06 69.50
C LEU A 402 50.19 -0.71 69.65
N HIS A 403 50.76 -1.23 68.56
CA HIS A 403 52.06 -1.90 68.57
C HIS A 403 53.20 -0.93 68.92
N TYR A 404 53.17 0.31 68.46
CA TYR A 404 54.14 1.33 68.84
C TYR A 404 54.07 1.64 70.34
N LEU A 405 52.87 1.81 70.90
CA LEU A 405 52.65 2.00 72.34
C LEU A 405 53.06 0.77 73.17
N GLN A 406 52.87 -0.44 72.67
CA GLN A 406 53.41 -1.67 73.27
C GLN A 406 54.95 -1.68 73.25
N GLY A 407 55.58 -1.26 72.14
CA GLY A 407 57.03 -1.08 72.03
C GLY A 407 57.59 -0.03 73.00
N MET A 408 56.88 1.09 73.19
CA MET A 408 57.24 2.12 74.18
C MET A 408 57.11 1.60 75.62
N THR A 409 56.00 0.93 75.96
CA THR A 409 55.76 0.45 77.33
C THR A 409 56.70 -0.68 77.73
N THR A 410 56.98 -1.63 76.82
CA THR A 410 58.02 -2.65 77.06
C THR A 410 59.39 -2.00 77.28
N SER A 411 59.83 -1.09 76.40
CA SER A 411 61.07 -0.31 76.56
C SER A 411 61.13 0.45 77.89
N ALA A 412 60.02 1.05 78.33
CA ALA A 412 59.93 1.75 79.60
C ALA A 412 60.06 0.79 80.81
N THR A 413 59.48 -0.42 80.75
CA THR A 413 59.67 -1.44 81.80
C THR A 413 61.11 -1.94 81.86
N GLU A 414 61.79 -2.09 80.71
CA GLU A 414 63.21 -2.45 80.66
C GLU A 414 64.11 -1.35 81.23
N LEU A 415 63.86 -0.09 80.87
CA LEU A 415 64.55 1.07 81.46
C LEU A 415 64.32 1.14 82.98
N HIS A 416 63.10 0.89 83.47
CA HIS A 416 62.83 0.86 84.91
C HIS A 416 63.53 -0.32 85.60
N ARG A 417 63.63 -1.49 84.96
CA ARG A 417 64.40 -2.65 85.44
C ARG A 417 65.91 -2.36 85.47
N MET A 418 66.44 -1.65 84.48
CA MET A 418 67.83 -1.20 84.43
C MET A 418 68.12 -0.14 85.49
N ASN A 419 67.23 0.83 85.71
CA ASN A 419 67.37 1.81 86.79
C ASN A 419 67.32 1.15 88.18
N ARG A 420 66.48 0.13 88.39
CA ARG A 420 66.49 -0.67 89.63
C ARG A 420 67.77 -1.49 89.82
N LYS A 421 68.37 -2.03 88.75
CA LYS A 421 69.71 -2.66 88.80
C LYS A 421 70.79 -1.64 89.12
N ARG A 422 70.74 -0.46 88.49
CA ARG A 422 71.70 0.63 88.70
C ARG A 422 71.68 1.11 90.16
N ALA A 423 70.50 1.38 90.72
CA ALA A 423 70.37 1.80 92.12
C ALA A 423 71.01 0.78 93.09
N ARG A 424 70.76 -0.52 92.90
CA ARG A 424 71.41 -1.58 93.69
C ARG A 424 72.94 -1.57 93.56
N LEU A 425 73.47 -1.37 92.35
CA LEU A 425 74.92 -1.25 92.14
C LEU A 425 75.50 0.05 92.74
N GLU A 426 74.72 1.12 92.82
CA GLU A 426 75.08 2.36 93.51
C GLU A 426 75.03 2.19 95.04
N ASP A 427 74.11 1.38 95.58
CA ASP A 427 74.06 0.97 96.99
C ASP A 427 75.22 0.02 97.35
N ASP A 428 75.52 -0.99 96.51
CA ASP A 428 76.66 -1.90 96.65
C ASP A 428 78.00 -1.12 96.60
N LEU A 429 78.11 -0.11 95.74
CA LEU A 429 79.26 0.81 95.70
C LEU A 429 79.36 1.68 96.95
N GLN A 430 78.24 2.12 97.53
CA GLN A 430 78.23 2.85 98.81
C GLN A 430 78.63 1.94 99.98
N LEU A 431 78.17 0.69 100.00
CA LEU A 431 78.60 -0.31 100.99
C LEU A 431 80.11 -0.60 100.85
N ALA A 432 80.61 -0.78 99.62
CA ALA A 432 82.04 -0.92 99.35
C ALA A 432 82.83 0.32 99.80
N ALA A 433 82.32 1.53 99.55
CA ALA A 433 82.93 2.77 100.01
C ALA A 433 82.95 2.89 101.55
N GLN A 434 81.90 2.45 102.25
CA GLN A 434 81.87 2.39 103.71
C GLN A 434 82.85 1.34 104.27
N VAL A 435 83.01 0.20 103.61
CA VAL A 435 84.03 -0.81 103.98
C VAL A 435 85.44 -0.26 103.76
N VAL A 436 85.68 0.50 102.69
CA VAL A 436 86.96 1.21 102.46
C VAL A 436 87.20 2.30 103.52
N GLN A 437 86.18 3.07 103.90
CA GLN A 437 86.29 4.07 104.98
C GLN A 437 86.58 3.43 106.34
N LYS A 438 85.93 2.30 106.68
CA LYS A 438 86.16 1.60 107.96
C LYS A 438 87.52 0.92 108.09
N LYS A 439 88.31 0.79 107.01
CA LYS A 439 89.58 0.04 107.00
C LYS A 439 90.85 0.91 107.07
N ASN A 440 90.75 2.24 106.89
CA ASN A 440 91.91 3.13 106.78
C ASN A 440 91.96 4.20 107.88
N GLY A 441 92.50 3.85 109.04
CA GLY A 441 92.74 4.73 110.18
C GLY A 441 94.12 5.38 110.24
N ASN A 442 94.67 5.90 109.14
CA ASN A 442 95.77 6.90 109.16
C ASN A 442 95.94 7.61 107.79
N PRO A 443 96.60 8.79 107.71
CA PRO A 443 96.27 9.79 106.69
C PRO A 443 97.15 9.82 105.42
N ARG A 444 96.52 10.27 104.32
CA ARG A 444 97.12 10.68 103.01
C ARG A 444 97.71 9.52 102.19
N PRO A 445 97.63 9.55 100.83
CA PRO A 445 97.92 10.72 100.00
C PRO A 445 96.77 11.19 99.08
N ASP A 446 96.03 12.20 99.53
CA ASP A 446 95.00 12.89 98.71
C ASP A 446 95.56 13.82 97.61
N ARG A 447 96.83 13.63 97.23
CA ARG A 447 97.55 14.40 96.20
C ARG A 447 97.52 13.77 94.81
N GLN A 448 97.27 12.47 94.68
CA GLN A 448 97.09 11.83 93.37
C GLN A 448 95.66 11.99 92.83
N ARG A 449 94.65 12.09 93.73
CA ARG A 449 93.24 12.22 93.34
C ARG A 449 92.94 13.50 92.56
N GLN A 450 93.50 14.64 92.99
CA GLN A 450 93.35 15.92 92.28
C GLN A 450 94.06 15.95 90.92
N SER A 451 95.20 15.25 90.78
CA SER A 451 95.91 15.10 89.50
C SER A 451 95.16 14.21 88.50
N LEU A 452 94.54 13.12 88.98
CA LEU A 452 93.67 12.30 88.14
C LEU A 452 92.39 13.04 87.74
N LEU A 453 91.78 13.82 88.64
CA LEU A 453 90.58 14.61 88.32
C LEU A 453 90.83 15.68 87.24
N THR A 454 91.97 16.39 87.26
CA THR A 454 92.29 17.35 86.18
C THR A 454 92.64 16.66 84.85
N ARG A 455 93.20 15.44 84.88
CA ARG A 455 93.33 14.61 83.67
C ARG A 455 91.97 14.10 83.17
N LEU A 456 91.00 13.84 84.06
CA LEU A 456 89.67 13.36 83.69
C LEU A 456 88.80 14.49 83.11
N THR A 457 88.84 15.71 83.67
CA THR A 457 88.13 16.87 83.09
C THR A 457 88.71 17.29 81.74
N THR A 458 90.03 17.21 81.53
CA THR A 458 90.64 17.47 80.21
C THR A 458 90.36 16.36 79.20
N VAL A 459 90.15 15.11 79.64
CA VAL A 459 89.64 14.03 78.78
C VAL A 459 88.15 14.25 78.45
N GLN A 460 87.30 14.64 79.41
CA GLN A 460 85.90 14.98 79.12
C GLN A 460 85.80 16.16 78.15
N GLN A 461 86.58 17.24 78.33
CA GLN A 461 86.62 18.34 77.37
C GLN A 461 87.08 17.90 75.97
N ARG A 462 88.01 16.95 75.86
CA ARG A 462 88.37 16.33 74.57
C ARG A 462 87.26 15.44 73.98
N VAL A 463 86.49 14.73 74.80
CA VAL A 463 85.37 13.89 74.34
C VAL A 463 84.19 14.76 73.88
N GLU A 464 83.87 15.85 74.58
CA GLU A 464 82.85 16.81 74.14
C GLU A 464 83.32 17.56 72.88
N GLN A 465 84.60 17.95 72.77
CA GLN A 465 85.16 18.47 71.52
C GLN A 465 85.05 17.46 70.37
N LEU A 466 85.34 16.17 70.61
CA LEU A 466 85.17 15.11 69.61
C LEU A 466 83.69 14.91 69.21
N ARG A 467 82.73 15.07 70.13
CA ARG A 467 81.30 15.07 69.81
C ARG A 467 80.90 16.27 68.94
N THR A 468 81.31 17.48 69.30
CA THR A 468 81.06 18.66 68.46
C THR A 468 81.74 18.56 67.09
N SER A 469 82.89 17.87 67.00
CA SER A 469 83.60 17.61 65.75
C SER A 469 82.94 16.51 64.89
N THR A 470 82.23 15.55 65.50
CA THR A 470 81.59 14.44 64.78
C THR A 470 80.15 14.71 64.32
N GLN A 471 79.45 15.69 64.90
CA GLN A 471 78.26 16.28 64.26
C GLN A 471 78.62 17.25 63.12
N GLY A 472 79.91 17.55 62.91
CA GLY A 472 80.40 18.62 62.04
C GLY A 472 80.96 18.20 60.67
N ASN A 473 80.96 16.92 60.29
CA ASN A 473 81.34 16.52 58.92
C ASN A 473 80.92 15.08 58.54
N SER A 474 79.94 14.95 57.63
CA SER A 474 79.70 13.74 56.82
C SER A 474 78.80 14.07 55.63
N ARG A 475 79.31 14.92 54.73
CA ARG A 475 78.67 15.24 53.43
C ARG A 475 79.52 14.64 52.31
N ALA A 476 78.87 13.90 51.41
CA ALA A 476 79.37 13.40 50.12
C ALA A 476 80.41 12.24 50.09
N ASN A 477 79.90 11.06 49.69
CA ASN A 477 80.22 10.39 48.41
C ASN A 477 81.57 9.64 48.20
N SER A 478 81.48 8.33 47.98
CA SER A 478 82.43 7.58 47.13
C SER A 478 81.82 6.34 46.44
N ASN A 479 81.64 6.42 45.12
CA ASN A 479 81.43 5.31 44.16
C ASN A 479 82.76 4.52 43.92
N PRO A 480 82.89 3.52 43.01
CA PRO A 480 81.95 2.91 42.02
C PRO A 480 81.72 1.39 42.31
N LYS A 481 81.75 0.33 41.45
CA LYS A 481 82.20 0.09 40.06
C LYS A 481 81.77 -1.29 39.46
N ARG A 482 80.81 -1.28 38.50
CA ARG A 482 80.57 -2.30 37.41
C ARG A 482 80.14 -3.72 37.84
N ASN A 483 79.35 -4.51 37.10
CA ASN A 483 78.74 -4.50 35.74
C ASN A 483 77.42 -5.36 35.84
N TYR A 484 76.53 -5.68 34.87
CA TYR A 484 76.23 -5.48 33.42
C TYR A 484 74.76 -6.01 33.21
N ARG A 485 74.01 -5.97 32.08
CA ARG A 485 74.05 -5.36 30.73
C ARG A 485 72.67 -5.56 30.08
N SER A 486 72.10 -4.56 29.38
CA SER A 486 70.87 -4.61 28.51
C SER A 486 69.54 -4.98 29.21
N PHE A 487 68.36 -4.51 28.81
CA PHE A 487 67.90 -3.99 27.51
C PHE A 487 67.11 -2.65 27.56
N SER A 488 66.84 -2.10 26.37
CA SER A 488 65.93 -0.98 26.03
C SER A 488 64.44 -1.38 26.23
N SER A 489 63.41 -0.51 26.28
CA SER A 489 63.30 0.93 25.92
C SER A 489 62.18 1.63 26.71
N ASP A 490 62.18 2.96 26.74
CA ASP A 490 61.02 3.78 27.12
C ASP A 490 59.88 3.72 26.07
N VAL A 491 58.65 4.05 26.51
CA VAL A 491 57.79 5.11 25.91
C VAL A 491 56.56 5.34 26.82
N SER A 492 56.07 6.58 26.90
CA SER A 492 54.96 7.03 27.75
C SER A 492 53.74 7.48 26.89
N PRO A 493 52.56 7.86 27.46
CA PRO A 493 51.26 7.57 26.82
C PRO A 493 50.57 8.76 26.12
N SER A 494 49.51 8.49 25.33
CA SER A 494 48.20 9.21 25.41
C SER A 494 47.12 8.81 24.37
N SER A 495 45.86 8.97 24.78
CA SER A 495 44.64 9.37 24.03
C SER A 495 44.19 8.72 22.69
N TYR A 496 42.96 8.17 22.71
CA TYR A 496 41.83 8.37 21.76
C TYR A 496 42.08 8.64 20.26
N ARG A 497 41.42 7.86 19.37
CA ARG A 497 40.09 8.15 18.75
C ARG A 497 39.58 6.99 17.84
N MET A 498 38.28 7.02 17.49
CA MET A 498 37.53 6.11 16.58
C MET A 498 38.17 5.92 15.18
N GLN A 499 37.84 4.91 14.35
CA GLN A 499 36.51 4.62 13.76
C GLN A 499 36.43 3.28 12.96
N LYS A 500 35.20 2.72 12.76
CA LYS A 500 34.64 1.72 11.77
C LYS A 500 35.60 0.80 10.97
N TYR A 501 35.31 -0.47 10.65
CA TYR A 501 34.15 -1.10 9.95
C TYR A 501 33.89 -2.53 10.54
N LYS A 502 32.66 -3.08 10.57
CA LYS A 502 31.91 -3.83 9.52
C LYS A 502 32.63 -5.07 8.94
N ASP A 503 32.14 -6.26 9.30
CA ASP A 503 31.76 -7.42 8.46
C ASP A 503 30.96 -8.38 9.40
N GLU A 504 29.84 -9.04 9.11
CA GLU A 504 29.24 -9.70 7.93
C GLU A 504 29.80 -11.10 7.56
N LYS A 505 28.90 -12.10 7.62
CA LYS A 505 28.98 -13.50 7.13
C LYS A 505 29.87 -14.49 7.90
N SER A 506 29.20 -15.38 8.65
CA SER A 506 28.77 -16.67 8.09
C SER A 506 27.40 -17.05 8.63
#